data_AF-A0A4Y3QL89-F1
#
_entry.id   AF-A0A4Y3QL89-F1
#
_cell.length_a   1.000
_cell.length_b   1.000
_cell.length_c   1.000
_cell.angle_alpha   90.00
_cell.angle_beta   90.00
_cell.angle_gamma   90.00
#
_symmetry.space_group_name_H-M   'P 1'
#
loop_
_entity.id
_entity.type
_entity.pdbx_description
1 polymer ?
#
loop_
_entity_poly.entity_id
_entity_poly.type
_entity_poly.pdbx_seq_one_letter_code
_entity_poly.pdbx_strand_id
1 'polypeptide(L)'
;MTTRSRRVTSARLLSAALAVAATLGSLGFGATAAQAATNPQLQPALTAQDHAITDVPGLVNGRELGSFVGAGAQIVDAPRLLRTESLDKVTSAGAQTLASKYHVDLVIDLRTPAQVSAKPDVTVPGAQYVNISMFGSDGNYSDDTAMYHDLVDKGYVSPSSPGVMIGAYAQILRLMSAHTTGTVLIHCSHGMDRTGTVMDLLYRILGVGSSDILHDYLLSNTQLGVTWATPALLQGTFEADVAKKYGGLDAYISQTIGVTPTEATALRSRFLVSNDATASSISVGGVGVPLDTAADTGGAVVTAPIATLSASDVRVTTSSAAATSAVTVSGQTATVTVTAEDGTTMKTYTITVALPTIALAQGTNIAAGSTVHVTGAGFVAGAGYDVVVHSTPTVIGHLTAAGDGSITADVMLPASLATGAHTLFLADANGNAVSAPLSVTVPAATATAASTGSSGPSVATGGTVIAQPAPWPWIALGGLGLVLLALVGVTRRARSRFGR
;
A
#
# COMPACT_ATOMS: atom_id res chain seq x y z
N MET A 1 46.09 -19.74 77.44
CA MET A 1 47.39 -20.33 77.05
C MET A 1 47.16 -21.17 75.79
N THR A 2 47.96 -20.92 74.75
CA THR A 2 48.19 -21.69 73.50
C THR A 2 46.98 -21.99 72.59
N THR A 3 46.65 -21.18 71.56
CA THR A 3 47.26 -21.01 70.21
C THR A 3 47.38 -22.27 69.33
N ARG A 4 46.68 -22.32 68.19
CA ARG A 4 47.32 -22.18 66.86
C ARG A 4 46.32 -22.04 65.71
N SER A 5 46.59 -21.02 64.91
CA SER A 5 46.05 -20.74 63.58
C SER A 5 46.72 -21.60 62.51
N ARG A 6 46.09 -21.72 61.34
CA ARG A 6 46.79 -21.67 60.05
C ARG A 6 45.87 -21.15 58.93
N ARG A 7 46.31 -20.03 58.35
CA ARG A 7 45.86 -19.47 57.07
C ARG A 7 46.69 -20.08 55.91
N VAL A 8 46.31 -19.62 54.70
CA VAL A 8 47.07 -19.47 53.44
C VAL A 8 47.12 -20.76 52.59
N THR A 9 46.97 -20.80 51.25
CA THR A 9 47.15 -19.80 50.17
C THR A 9 46.57 -20.32 48.85
N SER A 10 46.21 -19.40 47.95
CA SER A 10 45.94 -19.61 46.52
C SER A 10 47.22 -19.95 45.72
N ALA A 11 47.12 -20.83 44.71
CA ALA A 11 48.09 -20.95 43.60
C ALA A 11 47.35 -21.54 42.38
N ARG A 12 46.98 -20.73 41.38
CA ARG A 12 47.71 -20.52 40.10
C ARG A 12 48.17 -21.82 39.43
N LEU A 13 47.35 -22.29 38.49
CA LEU A 13 47.69 -23.29 37.47
C LEU A 13 48.51 -22.62 36.34
N LEU A 14 49.65 -23.21 36.01
CA LEU A 14 50.42 -22.93 34.80
C LEU A 14 50.77 -24.25 34.11
N SER A 15 50.20 -24.39 32.91
CA SER A 15 50.80 -24.90 31.66
C SER A 15 51.60 -26.20 31.66
N ALA A 16 51.08 -27.19 30.94
CA ALA A 16 51.90 -28.11 30.12
C ALA A 16 51.29 -28.19 28.72
N ALA A 17 52.07 -27.75 27.73
CA ALA A 17 51.73 -27.75 26.32
C ALA A 17 52.03 -29.13 25.71
N LEU A 18 51.11 -29.64 24.88
CA LEU A 18 51.42 -30.66 23.88
C LEU A 18 50.96 -30.14 22.52
N ALA A 19 51.91 -29.89 21.64
CA ALA A 19 51.70 -29.53 20.26
C ALA A 19 51.42 -30.78 19.43
N VAL A 20 50.32 -30.78 18.68
CA VAL A 20 50.14 -31.63 17.51
C VAL A 20 49.76 -30.72 16.35
N ALA A 21 50.66 -30.66 15.36
CA ALA A 21 50.44 -29.98 14.11
C ALA A 21 49.43 -30.77 13.27
N ALA A 22 48.35 -30.12 12.83
CA ALA A 22 47.50 -30.60 11.76
C ALA A 22 47.41 -29.50 10.68
N THR A 23 47.83 -29.90 9.49
CA THR A 23 47.95 -29.14 8.25
C THR A 23 46.61 -28.59 7.74
N LEU A 24 46.69 -27.43 7.10
CA LEU A 24 45.59 -26.72 6.44
C LEU A 24 44.83 -27.62 5.44
N GLY A 25 43.52 -27.73 5.65
CA GLY A 25 42.53 -28.07 4.64
C GLY A 25 41.36 -27.10 4.80
N SER A 26 41.22 -26.17 3.86
CA SER A 26 40.08 -25.26 3.77
C SER A 26 38.79 -26.05 3.55
N LEU A 27 38.00 -26.18 4.61
CA LEU A 27 36.60 -26.61 4.55
C LEU A 27 35.73 -25.43 5.01
N GLY A 28 34.81 -25.05 4.14
CA GLY A 28 34.00 -23.85 4.28
C GLY A 28 33.21 -23.79 5.58
N PHE A 29 33.09 -22.57 6.11
CA PHE A 29 32.11 -22.22 7.12
C PHE A 29 30.71 -22.37 6.51
N GLY A 30 30.15 -23.55 6.65
CA GLY A 30 28.74 -23.84 6.44
C GLY A 30 28.18 -24.49 7.70
N ALA A 31 28.21 -23.77 8.81
CA ALA A 31 27.32 -24.12 9.93
C ALA A 31 25.91 -23.72 9.49
N THR A 32 25.20 -24.64 8.83
CA THR A 32 23.75 -24.57 8.78
C THR A 32 23.28 -24.65 10.22
N ALA A 33 22.86 -23.52 10.78
CA ALA A 33 21.95 -23.56 11.92
C ALA A 33 20.80 -24.48 11.49
N ALA A 34 20.63 -25.60 12.19
CA ALA A 34 19.45 -26.41 12.05
C ALA A 34 18.27 -25.49 12.37
N GLN A 35 17.60 -24.99 11.34
CA GLN A 35 16.33 -24.31 11.48
C GLN A 35 15.43 -25.34 12.14
N ALA A 36 15.03 -25.09 13.39
CA ALA A 36 14.00 -25.87 14.04
C ALA A 36 12.84 -25.96 13.05
N ALA A 37 12.35 -27.18 12.80
CA ALA A 37 11.23 -27.37 11.88
C ALA A 37 10.11 -26.42 12.30
N THR A 38 9.69 -25.54 11.40
CA THR A 38 8.59 -24.63 11.68
C THR A 38 7.37 -25.46 12.03
N ASN A 39 6.70 -25.15 13.14
CA ASN A 39 5.43 -25.79 13.47
C ASN A 39 4.31 -24.87 12.97
N PRO A 40 3.73 -25.10 11.78
CA PRO A 40 2.82 -24.13 11.16
C PRO A 40 1.56 -23.87 11.98
N GLN A 41 1.19 -24.78 12.89
CA GLN A 41 0.06 -24.59 13.79
C GLN A 41 0.37 -23.62 14.94
N LEU A 42 1.61 -23.53 15.38
CA LEU A 42 2.05 -22.62 16.44
C LEU A 42 2.82 -21.41 15.91
N GLN A 43 3.26 -21.45 14.65
CA GLN A 43 4.01 -20.40 13.95
C GLN A 43 3.31 -20.11 12.61
N PRO A 44 2.13 -19.47 12.64
CA PRO A 44 1.44 -19.10 11.41
C PRO A 44 2.28 -18.14 10.59
N ALA A 45 2.24 -18.28 9.27
CA ALA A 45 2.88 -17.31 8.37
C ALA A 45 2.14 -15.97 8.43
N LEU A 46 2.88 -14.88 8.20
CA LEU A 46 2.27 -13.57 7.99
C LEU A 46 1.41 -13.59 6.74
N THR A 47 0.29 -12.89 6.82
CA THR A 47 -0.73 -12.72 5.78
C THR A 47 -0.77 -11.26 5.33
N ALA A 48 -1.61 -10.94 4.34
CA ALA A 48 -1.81 -9.56 3.89
C ALA A 48 -2.50 -8.69 4.95
N GLN A 49 -3.17 -9.32 5.93
CA GLN A 49 -3.83 -8.65 7.05
C GLN A 49 -2.83 -8.27 8.16
N ASP A 50 -1.61 -8.82 8.14
CA ASP A 50 -0.63 -8.64 9.20
C ASP A 50 0.40 -7.57 8.82
N HIS A 51 0.64 -6.64 9.75
CA HIS A 51 1.50 -5.48 9.51
C HIS A 51 2.73 -5.52 10.41
N ALA A 52 3.67 -6.41 10.08
CA ALA A 52 4.92 -6.53 10.83
C ALA A 52 5.82 -5.30 10.66
N ILE A 53 6.41 -4.86 11.77
CA ILE A 53 7.40 -3.79 11.80
C ILE A 53 8.78 -4.40 11.64
N THR A 54 9.37 -4.21 10.46
CA THR A 54 10.66 -4.80 10.09
C THR A 54 11.78 -3.78 9.90
N ASP A 55 11.45 -2.49 9.96
CA ASP A 55 12.35 -1.37 9.70
C ASP A 55 12.72 -0.56 10.96
N VAL A 56 12.40 -1.08 12.15
CA VAL A 56 12.81 -0.54 13.45
C VAL A 56 13.98 -1.39 13.98
N PRO A 57 15.24 -0.94 13.85
CA PRO A 57 16.38 -1.78 14.20
C PRO A 57 16.44 -2.04 15.70
N GLY A 58 16.55 -3.32 16.04
CA GLY A 58 16.53 -3.83 17.42
C GLY A 58 15.16 -4.35 17.87
N LEU A 59 14.13 -4.19 17.04
CA LEU A 59 12.79 -4.76 17.24
C LEU A 59 12.63 -6.06 16.43
N VAL A 60 11.91 -7.04 17.00
CA VAL A 60 11.73 -8.39 16.44
C VAL A 60 10.25 -8.79 16.41
N ASN A 61 9.53 -8.63 17.52
CA ASN A 61 8.12 -8.99 17.68
C ASN A 61 7.20 -7.76 17.56
N GLY A 62 7.64 -6.74 16.83
CA GLY A 62 6.87 -5.53 16.56
C GLY A 62 5.87 -5.71 15.43
N ARG A 63 4.62 -5.29 15.65
CA ARG A 63 3.59 -5.18 14.62
C ARG A 63 2.51 -4.17 15.01
N GLU A 64 1.84 -3.64 14.01
CA GLU A 64 0.56 -2.94 14.16
C GLU A 64 -0.57 -3.94 14.48
N LEU A 65 -1.78 -3.43 14.75
CA LEU A 65 -2.97 -4.31 14.81
C LEU A 65 -3.20 -4.98 13.44
N GLY A 66 -3.74 -6.19 13.43
CA GLY A 66 -4.13 -6.87 12.19
C GLY A 66 -5.37 -6.23 11.58
N SER A 67 -5.41 -6.15 10.25
CA SER A 67 -6.55 -5.61 9.46
C SER A 67 -7.73 -6.60 9.43
N PHE A 68 -8.25 -6.94 10.61
CA PHE A 68 -9.32 -7.92 10.79
C PHE A 68 -10.71 -7.28 10.70
N VAL A 69 -11.72 -8.10 10.41
CA VAL A 69 -13.12 -7.67 10.45
C VAL A 69 -13.57 -7.59 11.91
N GLY A 70 -13.99 -6.39 12.32
CA GLY A 70 -14.57 -6.10 13.61
C GLY A 70 -16.10 -5.96 13.59
N ALA A 71 -16.62 -5.29 14.61
CA ALA A 71 -18.05 -5.05 14.80
C ALA A 71 -18.63 -4.26 13.61
N GLY A 72 -19.87 -4.62 13.21
CA GLY A 72 -20.56 -3.94 12.11
C GLY A 72 -19.88 -4.11 10.75
N ALA A 73 -19.06 -5.15 10.57
CA ALA A 73 -18.25 -5.38 9.37
C ALA A 73 -17.23 -4.25 9.05
N GLN A 74 -16.94 -3.41 10.03
CA GLN A 74 -15.83 -2.46 9.97
C GLN A 74 -14.49 -3.21 10.05
N ILE A 75 -13.41 -2.58 9.59
CA ILE A 75 -12.06 -3.17 9.60
C ILE A 75 -11.25 -2.50 10.69
N VAL A 76 -10.41 -3.27 11.37
CA VAL A 76 -9.48 -2.72 12.37
C VAL A 76 -8.44 -1.83 11.68
N ASP A 77 -8.35 -0.58 12.12
CA ASP A 77 -7.40 0.44 11.63
C ASP A 77 -6.01 0.19 12.24
N ALA A 78 -5.22 -0.59 11.51
CA ALA A 78 -3.91 -1.09 11.93
C ALA A 78 -2.92 -0.04 12.49
N PRO A 79 -2.71 1.15 11.87
CA PRO A 79 -1.57 2.02 12.21
C PRO A 79 -1.64 2.74 13.56
N ARG A 80 -2.72 2.58 14.33
CA ARG A 80 -2.98 3.38 15.53
C ARG A 80 -2.50 2.75 16.85
N LEU A 81 -2.10 1.48 16.81
CA LEU A 81 -1.52 0.78 17.95
C LEU A 81 -0.45 -0.21 17.50
N LEU A 82 0.71 -0.15 18.16
CA LEU A 82 1.80 -1.10 18.01
C LEU A 82 1.86 -2.02 19.22
N ARG A 83 1.97 -3.33 18.99
CA ARG A 83 2.38 -4.29 20.01
C ARG A 83 3.81 -4.75 19.75
N THR A 84 4.63 -4.78 20.80
CA THR A 84 6.05 -5.11 20.66
C THR A 84 6.59 -5.90 21.86
N GLU A 85 7.80 -6.44 21.75
CA GLU A 85 8.65 -6.77 22.91
C GLU A 85 9.24 -5.50 23.56
N SER A 86 10.01 -5.65 24.65
CA SER A 86 10.63 -4.50 25.32
C SER A 86 11.59 -3.72 24.44
N LEU A 87 11.71 -2.41 24.72
CA LEU A 87 12.53 -1.51 23.91
C LEU A 87 13.98 -1.44 24.42
N ASP A 88 14.40 -2.35 25.30
CA ASP A 88 15.76 -2.40 25.88
C ASP A 88 16.84 -2.70 24.84
N LYS A 89 16.46 -3.29 23.71
CA LYS A 89 17.35 -3.62 22.58
C LYS A 89 17.15 -2.74 21.34
N VAL A 90 16.16 -1.86 21.36
CA VAL A 90 15.91 -0.93 20.25
C VAL A 90 17.10 0.01 20.14
N THR A 91 17.58 0.23 18.92
CA THR A 91 18.67 1.19 18.69
C THR A 91 18.16 2.63 18.75
N SER A 92 19.04 3.62 18.93
CA SER A 92 18.63 5.04 18.85
C SER A 92 17.98 5.39 17.49
N ALA A 93 18.43 4.76 16.40
CA ALA A 93 17.79 4.90 15.09
C ALA A 93 16.38 4.29 15.07
N GLY A 94 16.20 3.11 15.69
CA GLY A 94 14.88 2.49 15.84
C GLY A 94 13.92 3.33 16.67
N ALA A 95 14.38 3.90 17.79
CA ALA A 95 13.57 4.82 18.59
C ALA A 95 13.17 6.07 17.79
N GLN A 96 14.05 6.57 16.94
CA GLN A 96 13.72 7.67 16.02
C GLN A 96 12.69 7.25 14.96
N THR A 97 12.80 6.04 14.39
CA THR A 97 11.78 5.50 13.46
C THR A 97 10.42 5.38 14.13
N LEU A 98 10.36 4.88 15.37
CA LEU A 98 9.11 4.81 16.16
C LEU A 98 8.48 6.20 16.34
N ALA A 99 9.28 7.23 16.62
CA ALA A 99 8.81 8.59 16.77
C ALA A 99 8.36 9.24 15.44
N SER A 100 9.18 9.17 14.39
CA SER A 100 8.96 9.98 13.18
C SER A 100 8.13 9.29 12.11
N LYS A 101 8.25 7.96 11.97
CA LYS A 101 7.50 7.19 10.96
C LYS A 101 6.20 6.64 11.53
N TYR A 102 6.27 6.03 12.71
CA TYR A 102 5.12 5.40 13.36
C TYR A 102 4.34 6.35 14.28
N HIS A 103 4.84 7.57 14.49
CA HIS A 103 4.18 8.60 15.30
C HIS A 103 3.79 8.12 16.71
N VAL A 104 4.64 7.27 17.30
CA VAL A 104 4.44 6.79 18.67
C VAL A 104 4.50 7.97 19.62
N ASP A 105 3.39 8.22 20.29
CA ASP A 105 3.22 9.34 21.22
C ASP A 105 2.90 8.86 22.65
N LEU A 106 2.57 7.58 22.83
CA LEU A 106 2.38 6.94 24.12
C LEU A 106 3.01 5.54 24.14
N VAL A 107 3.87 5.28 25.13
CA VAL A 107 4.44 3.96 25.45
C VAL A 107 3.83 3.44 26.75
N ILE A 108 3.21 2.26 26.68
CA ILE A 108 2.65 1.53 27.83
C ILE A 108 3.54 0.32 28.10
N ASP A 109 4.33 0.38 29.18
CA ASP A 109 5.22 -0.69 29.62
C ASP A 109 4.54 -1.55 30.69
N LEU A 110 4.28 -2.82 30.37
CA LEU A 110 3.58 -3.78 31.23
C LEU A 110 4.50 -4.55 32.20
N ARG A 111 5.81 -4.23 32.20
CA ARG A 111 6.82 -4.93 33.00
C ARG A 111 6.76 -4.56 34.48
N THR A 112 7.31 -5.43 35.33
CA THR A 112 7.47 -5.11 36.76
C THR A 112 8.57 -4.06 36.97
N PRO A 113 8.53 -3.26 38.05
CA PRO A 113 9.58 -2.29 38.33
C PRO A 113 11.00 -2.90 38.34
N ALA A 114 11.13 -4.15 38.81
CA ALA A 114 12.40 -4.88 38.78
C ALA A 114 12.87 -5.20 37.35
N GLN A 115 11.95 -5.61 36.47
CA GLN A 115 12.25 -5.85 35.05
C GLN A 115 12.67 -4.57 34.33
N VAL A 116 11.95 -3.45 34.57
CA VAL A 116 12.27 -2.13 34.01
C VAL A 116 13.64 -1.66 34.49
N SER A 117 13.94 -1.78 35.79
CA SER A 117 15.25 -1.39 36.34
C SER A 117 16.40 -2.23 35.80
N ALA A 118 16.18 -3.51 35.52
CA ALA A 118 17.22 -4.41 35.01
C ALA A 118 17.48 -4.21 33.50
N LYS A 119 16.46 -3.84 32.74
CA LYS A 119 16.49 -3.68 31.28
C LYS A 119 15.70 -2.44 30.88
N PRO A 120 16.22 -1.23 31.13
CA PRO A 120 15.51 0.00 30.83
C PRO A 120 15.28 0.15 29.33
N ASP A 121 14.10 0.65 28.96
CA ASP A 121 13.79 0.95 27.57
C ASP A 121 14.62 2.10 27.02
N VAL A 122 14.93 2.02 25.73
CA VAL A 122 15.37 3.20 24.99
C VAL A 122 14.17 4.14 24.80
N THR A 123 14.32 5.39 25.23
CA THR A 123 13.26 6.40 25.14
C THR A 123 12.90 6.70 23.69
N VAL A 124 11.61 6.67 23.37
CA VAL A 124 11.07 7.12 22.08
C VAL A 124 10.90 8.65 22.13
N PRO A 125 11.59 9.43 21.28
CA PRO A 125 11.51 10.89 21.30
C PRO A 125 10.08 11.40 21.14
N GLY A 126 9.64 12.29 22.05
CA GLY A 126 8.31 12.90 22.00
C GLY A 126 7.17 12.05 22.58
N ALA A 127 7.40 10.77 22.87
CA ALA A 127 6.38 9.91 23.46
C ALA A 127 6.28 10.07 24.98
N GLN A 128 5.06 10.03 25.50
CA GLN A 128 4.80 9.83 26.93
C GLN A 128 5.11 8.37 27.30
N TYR A 129 5.63 8.15 28.50
CA TYR A 129 5.91 6.81 29.02
C TYR A 129 5.08 6.55 30.28
N VAL A 130 4.35 5.44 30.29
CA VAL A 130 3.54 4.99 31.43
C VAL A 130 3.87 3.52 31.73
N ASN A 131 4.35 3.24 32.94
CA ASN A 131 4.49 1.86 33.41
C ASN A 131 3.22 1.44 34.16
N ILE A 132 2.50 0.45 33.60
CA ILE A 132 1.34 -0.19 34.22
C ILE A 132 1.72 -1.65 34.48
N SER A 133 2.32 -1.92 35.63
CA SER A 133 2.79 -3.27 35.92
C SER A 133 1.64 -4.23 36.17
N MET A 134 1.39 -5.14 35.22
CA MET A 134 0.31 -6.11 35.34
C MET A 134 0.52 -7.10 36.50
N PHE A 135 1.77 -7.45 36.82
CA PHE A 135 2.08 -8.36 37.93
C PHE A 135 2.45 -7.65 39.25
N GLY A 136 2.37 -6.31 39.30
CA GLY A 136 2.78 -5.55 40.47
C GLY A 136 4.29 -5.70 40.74
N SER A 137 4.66 -6.03 41.98
CA SER A 137 6.05 -6.25 42.37
C SER A 137 6.63 -7.56 41.85
N ASP A 138 5.79 -8.61 41.72
CA ASP A 138 6.24 -9.99 41.60
C ASP A 138 5.70 -10.66 40.33
N GLY A 139 6.58 -10.78 39.33
CA GLY A 139 6.28 -11.32 38.00
C GLY A 139 7.15 -12.49 37.57
N ASN A 140 7.76 -13.20 38.52
CA ASN A 140 8.57 -14.39 38.24
C ASN A 140 7.70 -15.64 38.29
N TYR A 141 7.49 -16.27 37.14
CA TYR A 141 6.80 -17.54 37.01
C TYR A 141 7.75 -18.58 36.41
N SER A 142 7.68 -19.81 36.91
CA SER A 142 8.38 -20.97 36.34
C SER A 142 7.48 -21.84 35.47
N ASP A 143 6.18 -21.55 35.46
CA ASP A 143 5.14 -22.24 34.70
C ASP A 143 4.21 -21.19 34.08
N ASP A 144 4.11 -21.20 32.75
CA ASP A 144 3.27 -20.28 32.01
C ASP A 144 1.78 -20.53 32.27
N THR A 145 1.37 -21.76 32.56
CA THR A 145 -0.04 -22.06 32.87
C THR A 145 -0.46 -21.36 34.16
N ALA A 146 0.35 -21.47 35.21
CA ALA A 146 0.16 -20.72 36.46
C ALA A 146 0.15 -19.20 36.23
N MET A 147 1.01 -18.69 35.34
CA MET A 147 0.99 -17.28 34.97
C MET A 147 -0.34 -16.89 34.31
N TYR A 148 -0.89 -17.70 33.40
CA TYR A 148 -2.17 -17.38 32.72
C TYR A 148 -3.37 -17.46 33.67
N HIS A 149 -3.35 -18.35 34.67
CA HIS A 149 -4.32 -18.31 35.77
C HIS A 149 -4.25 -16.98 36.54
N ASP A 150 -3.04 -16.53 36.87
CA ASP A 150 -2.84 -15.25 37.54
C ASP A 150 -3.22 -14.07 36.64
N LEU A 151 -3.01 -14.14 35.31
CA LEU A 151 -3.41 -13.09 34.37
C LEU A 151 -4.92 -12.83 34.40
N VAL A 152 -5.74 -13.78 34.84
CA VAL A 152 -7.19 -13.57 34.95
C VAL A 152 -7.52 -12.60 36.07
N ASP A 153 -7.04 -12.80 37.29
CA ASP A 153 -7.55 -12.06 38.45
C ASP A 153 -6.60 -12.01 39.67
N LYS A 154 -5.28 -12.10 39.46
CA LYS A 154 -4.33 -12.02 40.58
C LYS A 154 -4.59 -10.81 41.48
N GLY A 155 -4.75 -11.09 42.76
CA GLY A 155 -5.03 -10.12 43.82
C GLY A 155 -6.48 -9.65 43.89
N TYR A 156 -7.40 -10.23 43.12
CA TYR A 156 -8.82 -9.91 43.20
C TYR A 156 -9.41 -10.33 44.55
N VAL A 157 -10.14 -9.41 45.18
CA VAL A 157 -10.87 -9.66 46.43
C VAL A 157 -12.35 -9.35 46.26
N SER A 158 -12.68 -8.22 45.62
CA SER A 158 -14.06 -7.75 45.40
C SER A 158 -14.08 -6.67 44.32
N PRO A 159 -15.24 -6.24 43.79
CA PRO A 159 -15.31 -5.11 42.86
C PRO A 159 -14.67 -3.81 43.39
N SER A 160 -14.74 -3.54 44.70
CA SER A 160 -14.08 -2.41 45.34
C SER A 160 -12.57 -2.59 45.57
N SER A 161 -12.05 -3.80 45.38
CA SER A 161 -10.64 -4.15 45.49
C SER A 161 -10.28 -5.15 44.39
N PRO A 162 -10.19 -4.67 43.13
CA PRO A 162 -10.13 -5.53 41.94
C PRO A 162 -8.80 -6.27 41.79
N GLY A 163 -7.80 -5.97 42.62
CA GLY A 163 -6.46 -6.56 42.48
C GLY A 163 -5.64 -5.93 41.36
N VAL A 164 -4.42 -6.43 41.21
CA VAL A 164 -3.43 -5.82 40.31
C VAL A 164 -3.78 -6.07 38.84
N MET A 165 -4.35 -7.24 38.51
CA MET A 165 -4.61 -7.62 37.12
C MET A 165 -5.80 -6.87 36.54
N ILE A 166 -6.98 -7.01 37.17
CA ILE A 166 -8.20 -6.33 36.72
C ILE A 166 -8.00 -4.80 36.76
N GLY A 167 -7.32 -4.29 37.78
CA GLY A 167 -6.93 -2.89 37.87
C GLY A 167 -6.05 -2.43 36.69
N ALA A 168 -5.05 -3.22 36.33
CA ALA A 168 -4.18 -2.93 35.19
C ALA A 168 -4.95 -2.95 33.85
N TYR A 169 -5.78 -3.97 33.60
CA TYR A 169 -6.61 -4.01 32.38
C TYR A 169 -7.51 -2.79 32.26
N ALA A 170 -8.20 -2.42 33.35
CA ALA A 170 -9.07 -1.25 33.38
C ALA A 170 -8.29 0.04 33.07
N GLN A 171 -7.10 0.20 33.66
CA GLN A 171 -6.26 1.37 33.43
C GLN A 171 -5.76 1.45 31.98
N ILE A 172 -5.31 0.32 31.40
CA ILE A 172 -4.79 0.25 30.04
C ILE A 172 -5.90 0.56 29.01
N LEU A 173 -7.06 -0.10 29.12
CA LEU A 173 -8.17 0.11 28.18
C LEU A 173 -8.74 1.52 28.29
N ARG A 174 -8.84 2.06 29.51
CA ARG A 174 -9.23 3.47 29.72
C ARG A 174 -8.23 4.43 29.08
N LEU A 175 -6.93 4.19 29.27
CA LEU A 175 -5.89 5.02 28.68
C LEU A 175 -5.96 4.99 27.15
N MET A 176 -6.11 3.81 26.56
CA MET A 176 -6.30 3.66 25.10
C MET A 176 -7.57 4.36 24.61
N SER A 177 -8.66 4.33 25.38
CA SER A 177 -9.93 4.99 25.01
C SER A 177 -9.86 6.52 25.08
N ALA A 178 -9.07 7.06 26.02
CA ALA A 178 -8.92 8.50 26.24
C ALA A 178 -7.84 9.11 25.35
N HIS A 179 -6.89 8.30 24.88
CA HIS A 179 -5.88 8.72 23.93
C HIS A 179 -6.51 8.82 22.55
N THR A 180 -6.57 10.01 21.95
CA THR A 180 -7.27 10.25 20.65
C THR A 180 -6.34 10.73 19.53
N THR A 181 -5.05 10.95 19.83
CA THR A 181 -4.02 11.34 18.87
C THR A 181 -2.94 10.27 18.77
N GLY A 182 -2.07 10.38 17.76
CA GLY A 182 -0.86 9.56 17.56
C GLY A 182 -1.05 8.05 17.70
N THR A 183 0.03 7.35 18.03
CA THR A 183 0.10 5.88 18.07
C THR A 183 0.48 5.38 19.47
N VAL A 184 -0.34 4.47 20.00
CA VAL A 184 -0.04 3.77 21.26
C VAL A 184 0.93 2.63 20.97
N LEU A 185 2.08 2.58 21.62
CA LEU A 185 2.93 1.40 21.68
C LEU A 185 2.74 0.71 23.03
N ILE A 186 2.39 -0.57 23.02
CA ILE A 186 2.24 -1.37 24.23
C ILE A 186 3.13 -2.60 24.18
N HIS A 187 3.85 -2.85 25.28
CA HIS A 187 4.79 -3.96 25.34
C HIS A 187 4.93 -4.57 26.73
N CYS A 188 5.50 -5.75 26.77
CA CYS A 188 5.99 -6.37 28.01
C CYS A 188 7.45 -6.77 27.82
N SER A 189 7.88 -7.95 28.28
CA SER A 189 9.24 -8.45 28.04
C SER A 189 9.40 -9.00 26.62
N HIS A 190 8.52 -9.92 26.21
CA HIS A 190 8.56 -10.53 24.87
C HIS A 190 7.42 -10.06 23.97
N GLY A 191 6.49 -9.23 24.47
CA GLY A 191 5.33 -8.79 23.69
C GLY A 191 4.31 -9.89 23.41
N MET A 192 4.31 -10.97 24.22
CA MET A 192 3.53 -12.19 23.98
C MET A 192 2.39 -12.33 24.98
N ASP A 193 2.66 -12.57 26.27
CA ASP A 193 1.63 -13.03 27.22
C ASP A 193 0.77 -11.89 27.80
N ARG A 194 1.41 -10.99 28.56
CA ARG A 194 0.76 -9.79 29.12
C ARG A 194 0.18 -8.92 28.01
N THR A 195 0.99 -8.63 27.00
CA THR A 195 0.55 -7.88 25.82
C THR A 195 -0.55 -8.64 25.08
N GLY A 196 -0.44 -9.96 24.91
CA GLY A 196 -1.42 -10.77 24.20
C GLY A 196 -2.80 -10.79 24.85
N THR A 197 -2.88 -10.92 26.18
CA THR A 197 -4.18 -10.85 26.88
C THR A 197 -4.81 -9.46 26.81
N VAL A 198 -4.01 -8.39 26.80
CA VAL A 198 -4.54 -7.04 26.53
C VAL A 198 -5.08 -6.93 25.09
N MET A 199 -4.35 -7.47 24.10
CA MET A 199 -4.79 -7.47 22.71
C MET A 199 -6.06 -8.30 22.50
N ASP A 200 -6.17 -9.46 23.14
CA ASP A 200 -7.38 -10.30 23.12
C ASP A 200 -8.61 -9.51 23.62
N LEU A 201 -8.50 -8.88 24.79
CA LEU A 201 -9.58 -8.04 25.34
C LEU A 201 -9.92 -6.85 24.44
N LEU A 202 -8.91 -6.18 23.86
CA LEU A 202 -9.12 -5.08 22.92
C LEU A 202 -9.84 -5.57 21.66
N TYR A 203 -9.33 -6.61 21.00
CA TYR A 203 -9.94 -7.19 19.80
C TYR A 203 -11.37 -7.66 20.06
N ARG A 204 -11.66 -8.19 21.26
CA ARG A 204 -13.03 -8.53 21.67
C ARG A 204 -13.94 -7.30 21.74
N ILE A 205 -13.45 -6.19 22.29
CA ILE A 205 -14.18 -4.90 22.29
C ILE A 205 -14.44 -4.45 20.84
N LEU A 206 -13.45 -4.60 19.97
CA LEU A 206 -13.54 -4.26 18.54
C LEU A 206 -14.41 -5.25 17.74
N GLY A 207 -14.84 -6.37 18.31
CA GLY A 207 -15.70 -7.36 17.67
C GLY A 207 -14.98 -8.30 16.70
N VAL A 208 -13.67 -8.47 16.84
CA VAL A 208 -12.87 -9.36 16.00
C VAL A 208 -13.12 -10.83 16.36
N GLY A 209 -13.06 -11.70 15.35
CA GLY A 209 -13.28 -13.14 15.50
C GLY A 209 -12.18 -13.85 16.30
N SER A 210 -12.57 -14.88 17.05
CA SER A 210 -11.64 -15.65 17.92
C SER A 210 -10.47 -16.30 17.16
N SER A 211 -10.67 -16.71 15.90
CA SER A 211 -9.59 -17.25 15.06
C SER A 211 -8.53 -16.21 14.72
N ASP A 212 -8.94 -14.96 14.45
CA ASP A 212 -8.03 -13.87 14.09
C ASP A 212 -7.26 -13.38 15.32
N ILE A 213 -7.92 -13.35 16.49
CA ILE A 213 -7.27 -13.08 17.78
C ILE A 213 -6.18 -14.12 18.05
N LEU A 214 -6.49 -15.41 17.88
CA LEU A 214 -5.51 -16.48 18.07
C LEU A 214 -4.37 -16.39 17.06
N HIS A 215 -4.65 -16.06 15.81
CA HIS A 215 -3.63 -15.83 14.77
C HIS A 215 -2.66 -14.72 15.19
N ASP A 216 -3.16 -13.53 15.57
CA ASP A 216 -2.31 -12.43 16.05
C ASP A 216 -1.48 -12.82 17.28
N TYR A 217 -2.06 -13.57 18.22
CA TYR A 217 -1.34 -14.06 19.39
C TYR A 217 -0.19 -15.01 19.00
N LEU A 218 -0.45 -15.96 18.09
CA LEU A 218 0.54 -16.93 17.62
C LEU A 218 1.61 -16.32 16.70
N LEU A 219 1.37 -15.17 16.06
CA LEU A 219 2.43 -14.46 15.30
C LEU A 219 3.65 -14.13 16.15
N SER A 220 3.51 -14.03 17.48
CA SER A 220 4.67 -13.87 18.36
C SER A 220 5.64 -15.04 18.32
N ASN A 221 5.17 -16.26 18.12
CA ASN A 221 6.04 -17.42 17.88
C ASN A 221 6.78 -17.31 16.56
N THR A 222 6.09 -16.89 15.49
CA THR A 222 6.67 -16.70 14.15
C THR A 222 7.76 -15.63 14.18
N GLN A 223 7.46 -14.47 14.76
CA GLN A 223 8.38 -13.34 14.80
C GLN A 223 9.59 -13.59 15.70
N LEU A 224 9.40 -14.23 16.87
CA LEU A 224 10.50 -14.55 17.80
C LEU A 224 11.26 -15.83 17.43
N GLY A 225 10.74 -16.64 16.51
CA GLY A 225 11.32 -17.94 16.15
C GLY A 225 11.20 -18.99 17.26
N VAL A 226 10.10 -18.99 18.00
CA VAL A 226 9.83 -19.86 19.17
C VAL A 226 8.47 -20.54 19.06
N THR A 227 8.08 -21.36 20.05
CA THR A 227 6.76 -22.03 20.12
C THR A 227 6.13 -21.93 21.52
N TRP A 228 6.36 -20.82 22.21
CA TRP A 228 5.94 -20.62 23.60
C TRP A 228 4.45 -20.26 23.71
N ALA A 229 3.95 -19.41 22.80
CA ALA A 229 2.53 -19.11 22.70
C ALA A 229 1.78 -20.37 22.23
N THR A 230 0.66 -20.70 22.87
CA THR A 230 -0.18 -21.83 22.44
C THR A 230 -1.66 -21.49 22.59
N PRO A 231 -2.55 -22.11 21.79
CA PRO A 231 -3.99 -21.98 22.01
C PRO A 231 -4.43 -22.40 23.42
N ALA A 232 -3.72 -23.36 24.02
CA ALA A 232 -4.00 -23.83 25.38
C ALA A 232 -3.76 -22.75 26.46
N LEU A 233 -2.81 -21.83 26.25
CA LEU A 233 -2.55 -20.72 27.18
C LEU A 233 -3.63 -19.65 27.03
N LEU A 234 -3.79 -19.07 25.83
CA LEU A 234 -4.74 -17.97 25.65
C LEU A 234 -6.20 -18.44 25.77
N GLN A 235 -6.64 -19.36 24.92
CA GLN A 235 -8.04 -19.81 24.88
C GLN A 235 -8.33 -20.88 25.93
N GLY A 236 -7.42 -21.84 26.07
CA GLY A 236 -7.60 -22.99 26.97
C GLY A 236 -7.44 -22.69 28.46
N THR A 237 -6.75 -21.59 28.81
CA THR A 237 -6.52 -21.19 30.19
C THR A 237 -7.15 -19.83 30.48
N PHE A 238 -6.65 -18.74 29.87
CA PHE A 238 -7.13 -17.40 30.20
C PHE A 238 -8.61 -17.20 29.85
N GLU A 239 -9.01 -17.41 28.59
CA GLU A 239 -10.42 -17.23 28.18
C GLU A 239 -11.34 -18.24 28.88
N ALA A 240 -10.90 -19.49 29.05
CA ALA A 240 -11.66 -20.53 29.73
C ALA A 240 -11.90 -20.22 31.21
N ASP A 241 -10.89 -19.74 31.92
CA ASP A 241 -11.03 -19.31 33.31
C ASP A 241 -11.89 -18.07 33.45
N VAL A 242 -11.74 -17.10 32.54
CA VAL A 242 -12.62 -15.93 32.46
C VAL A 242 -14.08 -16.38 32.26
N ALA A 243 -14.32 -17.31 31.33
CA ALA A 243 -15.64 -17.86 31.09
C ALA A 243 -16.22 -18.55 32.33
N LYS A 244 -15.39 -19.37 33.00
CA LYS A 244 -15.78 -20.12 34.19
C LYS A 244 -16.05 -19.24 35.41
N LYS A 245 -15.23 -18.21 35.65
CA LYS A 245 -15.30 -17.37 36.84
C LYS A 245 -16.24 -16.17 36.68
N TYR A 246 -16.32 -15.60 35.47
CA TYR A 246 -16.95 -14.31 35.21
C TYR A 246 -18.05 -14.34 34.12
N GLY A 247 -18.41 -15.53 33.62
CA GLY A 247 -19.53 -15.68 32.68
C GLY A 247 -19.20 -15.34 31.22
N GLY A 248 -17.92 -15.18 30.89
CA GLY A 248 -17.42 -14.94 29.52
C GLY A 248 -16.66 -13.63 29.38
N LEU A 249 -15.91 -13.48 28.28
CA LEU A 249 -15.11 -12.28 28.02
C LEU A 249 -15.95 -10.99 28.01
N ASP A 250 -17.15 -11.02 27.43
CA ASP A 250 -18.00 -9.83 27.33
C ASP A 250 -18.49 -9.34 28.70
N ALA A 251 -18.87 -10.28 29.59
CA ALA A 251 -19.22 -9.98 30.98
C ALA A 251 -17.99 -9.55 31.79
N TYR A 252 -16.85 -10.20 31.58
CA TYR A 252 -15.60 -9.84 32.24
C TYR A 252 -15.13 -8.42 31.88
N ILE A 253 -15.18 -8.03 30.61
CA ILE A 253 -14.85 -6.69 30.13
C ILE A 253 -15.80 -5.64 30.73
N SER A 254 -17.11 -5.87 30.62
CA SER A 254 -18.12 -4.85 30.99
C SER A 254 -18.41 -4.76 32.49
N GLN A 255 -18.34 -5.88 33.23
CA GLN A 255 -18.77 -5.96 34.63
C GLN A 255 -17.60 -6.10 35.61
N THR A 256 -16.56 -6.86 35.25
CA THR A 256 -15.42 -7.12 36.14
C THR A 256 -14.31 -6.10 35.97
N ILE A 257 -13.84 -5.88 34.74
CA ILE A 257 -12.90 -4.80 34.39
C ILE A 257 -13.60 -3.45 34.49
N GLY A 258 -14.88 -3.40 34.13
CA GLY A 258 -15.71 -2.20 34.23
C GLY A 258 -15.50 -1.23 33.06
N VAL A 259 -15.21 -1.74 31.86
CA VAL A 259 -15.19 -0.93 30.64
C VAL A 259 -16.61 -0.47 30.34
N THR A 260 -16.82 0.84 30.37
CA THR A 260 -18.12 1.46 30.13
C THR A 260 -18.50 1.41 28.65
N PRO A 261 -19.80 1.52 28.31
CA PRO A 261 -20.23 1.66 26.92
C PRO A 261 -19.55 2.84 26.21
N THR A 262 -19.30 3.94 26.91
CA THR A 262 -18.60 5.12 26.36
C THR A 262 -17.15 4.81 26.02
N GLU A 263 -16.40 4.14 26.91
CA GLU A 263 -15.02 3.72 26.65
C GLU A 263 -14.96 2.70 25.49
N ALA A 264 -15.88 1.74 25.46
CA ALA A 264 -15.98 0.77 24.36
C ALA A 264 -16.27 1.43 23.01
N THR A 265 -17.20 2.41 22.97
CA THR A 265 -17.47 3.21 21.77
C THR A 265 -16.26 4.03 21.36
N ALA A 266 -15.55 4.66 22.30
CA ALA A 266 -14.34 5.43 21.99
C ALA A 266 -13.23 4.55 21.39
N LEU A 267 -13.03 3.35 21.94
CA LEU A 267 -12.09 2.37 21.37
C LEU A 267 -12.50 1.95 19.95
N ARG A 268 -13.79 1.66 19.72
CA ARG A 268 -14.29 1.33 18.37
C ARG A 268 -14.11 2.48 17.40
N SER A 269 -14.50 3.71 17.77
CA SER A 269 -14.29 4.89 16.92
C SER A 269 -12.83 5.17 16.64
N ARG A 270 -11.92 4.80 17.56
CA ARG A 270 -10.49 4.95 17.36
C ARG A 270 -9.93 3.86 16.45
N PHE A 271 -10.33 2.61 16.60
CA PHE A 271 -9.64 1.46 15.97
C PHE A 271 -10.45 0.72 14.91
N LEU A 272 -11.68 1.14 14.59
CA LEU A 272 -12.46 0.62 13.47
C LEU A 272 -12.64 1.70 12.41
N VAL A 273 -12.39 1.33 11.16
CA VAL A 273 -12.68 2.12 9.97
C VAL A 273 -13.73 1.41 9.14
N SER A 274 -14.64 2.18 8.56
CA SER A 274 -15.73 1.60 7.78
C SER A 274 -15.21 1.07 6.45
N ASN A 275 -15.59 -0.17 6.10
CA ASN A 275 -15.22 -0.80 4.82
C ASN A 275 -16.33 -0.69 3.76
N ASP A 276 -17.30 0.17 4.03
CA ASP A 276 -18.52 0.30 3.26
C ASP A 276 -18.49 1.50 2.28
N ALA A 277 -17.40 2.28 2.29
CA ALA A 277 -17.11 3.36 1.35
C ALA A 277 -16.83 2.89 -0.08
N THR A 278 -17.28 1.71 -0.50
CA THR A 278 -17.00 1.15 -1.83
C THR A 278 -18.21 1.26 -2.75
N ALA A 279 -17.95 1.40 -4.06
CA ALA A 279 -18.97 1.22 -5.09
C ALA A 279 -19.10 -0.28 -5.42
N SER A 280 -20.34 -0.74 -5.65
CA SER A 280 -20.64 -2.06 -6.22
C SER A 280 -20.67 -2.01 -7.75
N SER A 281 -21.00 -0.85 -8.33
CA SER A 281 -20.88 -0.60 -9.77
C SER A 281 -20.75 0.90 -10.06
N ILE A 282 -20.01 1.22 -11.11
CA ILE A 282 -19.98 2.55 -11.74
C ILE A 282 -20.16 2.33 -13.23
N SER A 283 -20.99 3.15 -13.87
CA SER A 283 -21.10 3.20 -15.33
C SER A 283 -21.07 4.63 -15.84
N VAL A 284 -20.53 4.83 -17.05
CA VAL A 284 -20.48 6.12 -17.74
C VAL A 284 -21.10 5.95 -19.12
N GLY A 285 -22.19 6.68 -19.40
CA GLY A 285 -22.94 6.51 -20.64
C GLY A 285 -23.49 5.10 -20.85
N GLY A 286 -23.71 4.35 -19.77
CA GLY A 286 -24.11 2.94 -19.81
C GLY A 286 -22.96 1.93 -19.94
N VAL A 287 -21.72 2.39 -20.12
CA VAL A 287 -20.53 1.51 -20.17
C VAL A 287 -20.02 1.26 -18.75
N GLY A 288 -19.86 -0.01 -18.38
CA GLY A 288 -19.36 -0.41 -17.06
C GLY A 288 -17.89 -0.02 -16.85
N VAL A 289 -17.57 0.49 -15.66
CA VAL A 289 -16.21 0.88 -15.27
C VAL A 289 -15.52 -0.26 -14.51
N PRO A 290 -14.27 -0.62 -14.86
CA PRO A 290 -13.45 -1.52 -14.04
C PRO A 290 -13.09 -0.84 -12.71
N LEU A 291 -13.76 -1.25 -11.62
CA LEU A 291 -13.68 -0.56 -10.33
C LEU A 291 -12.28 -0.60 -9.69
N ASP A 292 -11.57 -1.72 -9.82
CA ASP A 292 -10.22 -1.86 -9.26
C ASP A 292 -9.26 -0.87 -9.93
N THR A 293 -9.24 -0.85 -11.27
CA THR A 293 -8.42 0.10 -12.04
C THR A 293 -8.82 1.55 -11.78
N ALA A 294 -10.12 1.82 -11.59
CA ALA A 294 -10.59 3.17 -11.29
C ALA A 294 -10.21 3.63 -9.89
N ALA A 295 -10.06 2.72 -8.93
CA ALA A 295 -9.65 3.03 -7.56
C ALA A 295 -8.12 3.22 -7.41
N ASP A 296 -7.33 2.75 -8.38
CA ASP A 296 -5.89 2.94 -8.41
C ASP A 296 -5.50 4.39 -8.75
N THR A 297 -4.26 4.77 -8.44
CA THR A 297 -3.70 6.10 -8.73
C THR A 297 -3.69 6.47 -10.21
N GLY A 298 -3.74 5.48 -11.11
CA GLY A 298 -3.80 5.69 -12.56
C GLY A 298 -5.22 5.98 -13.10
N GLY A 299 -6.27 5.58 -12.38
CA GLY A 299 -7.65 5.64 -12.86
C GLY A 299 -7.96 4.69 -14.03
N ALA A 300 -9.24 4.52 -14.33
CA ALA A 300 -9.71 3.73 -15.46
C ALA A 300 -9.97 4.61 -16.68
N VAL A 301 -9.74 4.07 -17.88
CA VAL A 301 -10.17 4.69 -19.14
C VAL A 301 -11.35 3.91 -19.69
N VAL A 302 -12.44 4.60 -20.04
CA VAL A 302 -13.63 4.00 -20.66
C VAL A 302 -13.92 4.71 -21.97
N THR A 303 -14.25 3.94 -23.00
CA THR A 303 -14.62 4.48 -24.31
C THR A 303 -16.13 4.65 -24.39
N ALA A 304 -16.61 5.87 -24.63
CA ALA A 304 -18.02 6.17 -24.81
C ALA A 304 -18.22 7.37 -25.75
N PRO A 305 -19.28 7.40 -26.58
CA PRO A 305 -19.55 8.46 -27.56
C PRO A 305 -20.14 9.71 -26.86
N ILE A 306 -19.43 10.24 -25.86
CA ILE A 306 -19.84 11.39 -25.04
C ILE A 306 -18.94 12.57 -25.40
N ALA A 307 -19.47 13.52 -26.16
CA ALA A 307 -18.76 14.71 -26.59
C ALA A 307 -18.35 15.62 -25.42
N THR A 308 -19.25 15.84 -24.47
CA THR A 308 -19.01 16.66 -23.27
C THR A 308 -19.52 15.90 -22.06
N LEU A 309 -18.59 15.45 -21.21
CA LEU A 309 -18.93 14.68 -20.02
C LEU A 309 -19.62 15.57 -18.99
N SER A 310 -20.67 15.03 -18.38
CA SER A 310 -21.41 15.66 -17.28
C SER A 310 -21.62 14.66 -16.13
N ALA A 311 -21.94 15.17 -14.95
CA ALA A 311 -22.23 14.30 -13.80
C ALA A 311 -23.44 13.38 -14.03
N SER A 312 -24.41 13.79 -14.88
CA SER A 312 -25.58 12.97 -15.22
C SER A 312 -25.26 11.73 -16.06
N ASP A 313 -24.09 11.70 -16.71
CA ASP A 313 -23.64 10.56 -17.50
C ASP A 313 -23.07 9.43 -16.64
N VAL A 314 -22.75 9.73 -15.37
CA VAL A 314 -22.16 8.78 -14.42
C VAL A 314 -23.25 8.23 -13.51
N ARG A 315 -23.39 6.91 -13.46
CA ARG A 315 -24.22 6.22 -12.47
C ARG A 315 -23.35 5.46 -11.51
N VAL A 316 -23.67 5.58 -10.22
CA VAL A 316 -22.94 4.93 -9.12
C VAL A 316 -23.94 4.14 -8.31
N THR A 317 -23.61 2.88 -8.02
CA THR A 317 -24.28 2.08 -7.01
C THR A 317 -23.26 1.80 -5.92
N THR A 318 -23.58 2.17 -4.69
CA THR A 318 -22.72 1.88 -3.53
C THR A 318 -22.85 0.41 -3.11
N SER A 319 -21.83 -0.12 -2.46
CA SER A 319 -21.86 -1.48 -1.88
C SER A 319 -22.72 -1.54 -0.61
N SER A 320 -22.84 -0.40 0.09
CA SER A 320 -23.66 -0.22 1.28
C SER A 320 -24.77 0.80 1.02
N ALA A 321 -25.98 0.49 1.51
CA ALA A 321 -27.12 1.39 1.43
C ALA A 321 -26.98 2.63 2.34
N ALA A 322 -26.08 2.59 3.33
CA ALA A 322 -25.79 3.71 4.22
C ALA A 322 -24.69 4.64 3.68
N ALA A 323 -23.91 4.18 2.70
CA ALA A 323 -22.91 5.00 2.03
C ALA A 323 -23.54 5.99 1.05
N THR A 324 -22.86 7.12 0.85
CA THR A 324 -23.24 8.15 -0.13
C THR A 324 -22.20 8.26 -1.23
N SER A 325 -22.56 8.80 -2.39
CA SER A 325 -21.62 9.02 -3.49
C SER A 325 -21.77 10.42 -4.08
N ALA A 326 -20.64 11.05 -4.40
CA ALA A 326 -20.56 12.31 -5.12
C ALA A 326 -19.78 12.14 -6.42
N VAL A 327 -20.21 12.84 -7.48
CA VAL A 327 -19.53 12.85 -8.79
C VAL A 327 -19.10 14.27 -9.10
N THR A 328 -17.81 14.46 -9.37
CA THR A 328 -17.26 15.70 -9.93
C THR A 328 -16.69 15.44 -11.31
N VAL A 329 -16.82 16.39 -12.22
CA VAL A 329 -16.35 16.26 -13.60
C VAL A 329 -15.44 17.44 -13.94
N SER A 330 -14.29 17.15 -14.53
CA SER A 330 -13.32 18.13 -15.04
C SER A 330 -12.87 17.70 -16.43
N GLY A 331 -13.34 18.40 -17.46
CA GLY A 331 -13.16 17.98 -18.84
C GLY A 331 -13.79 16.61 -19.09
N GLN A 332 -12.99 15.65 -19.57
CA GLN A 332 -13.42 14.27 -19.83
C GLN A 332 -13.12 13.30 -18.69
N THR A 333 -12.73 13.81 -17.52
CA THR A 333 -12.46 12.99 -16.34
C THR A 333 -13.57 13.18 -15.31
N ALA A 334 -14.18 12.07 -14.89
CA ALA A 334 -15.07 12.00 -13.75
C ALA A 334 -14.33 11.44 -12.53
N THR A 335 -14.53 12.08 -11.38
CA THR A 335 -14.08 11.61 -10.08
C THR A 335 -15.30 11.27 -9.24
N VAL A 336 -15.44 10.00 -8.88
CA VAL A 336 -16.49 9.51 -7.99
C VAL A 336 -15.89 9.32 -6.61
N THR A 337 -16.47 9.97 -5.61
CA THR A 337 -16.11 9.74 -4.20
C THR A 337 -17.28 9.06 -3.52
N VAL A 338 -17.04 7.87 -2.97
CA VAL A 338 -17.99 7.17 -2.10
C VAL A 338 -17.57 7.41 -0.66
N THR A 339 -18.50 7.86 0.16
CA THR A 339 -18.30 8.15 1.58
C THR A 339 -19.11 7.15 2.40
N ALA A 340 -18.44 6.48 3.34
CA ALA A 340 -19.04 5.58 4.32
C ALA A 340 -20.13 6.26 5.17
N GLU A 341 -20.91 5.46 5.89
CA GLU A 341 -21.87 5.95 6.89
C GLU A 341 -21.21 6.84 7.96
N ASP A 342 -19.94 6.56 8.31
CA ASP A 342 -19.19 7.34 9.30
C ASP A 342 -18.85 8.78 8.85
N GLY A 343 -19.09 9.13 7.58
CA GLY A 343 -18.86 10.46 7.02
C GLY A 343 -17.39 10.86 6.83
N THR A 344 -16.44 9.99 7.18
CA THR A 344 -14.99 10.27 7.18
C THR A 344 -14.21 9.34 6.28
N THR A 345 -14.61 8.06 6.21
CA THR A 345 -13.98 7.07 5.36
C THR A 345 -14.47 7.26 3.94
N MET A 346 -13.55 7.51 3.02
CA MET A 346 -13.84 7.79 1.62
C MET A 346 -13.01 6.92 0.70
N LYS A 347 -13.61 6.46 -0.40
CA LYS A 347 -12.91 5.86 -1.53
C LYS A 347 -13.19 6.64 -2.80
N THR A 348 -12.12 6.90 -3.55
CA THR A 348 -12.20 7.68 -4.78
C THR A 348 -11.94 6.78 -5.97
N TYR A 349 -12.75 6.95 -7.02
CA TYR A 349 -12.61 6.31 -8.32
C TYR A 349 -12.41 7.40 -9.37
N THR A 350 -11.36 7.28 -10.17
CA THR A 350 -11.06 8.21 -11.26
C THR A 350 -11.31 7.53 -12.59
N ILE A 351 -12.12 8.15 -13.43
CA ILE A 351 -12.53 7.62 -14.74
C ILE A 351 -12.26 8.68 -15.80
N THR A 352 -11.47 8.35 -16.82
CA THR A 352 -11.28 9.18 -18.00
C THR A 352 -12.10 8.61 -19.16
N VAL A 353 -12.92 9.44 -19.78
CA VAL A 353 -13.77 9.05 -20.90
C VAL A 353 -13.08 9.40 -22.21
N ALA A 354 -12.74 8.38 -22.99
CA ALA A 354 -12.19 8.52 -24.33
C ALA A 354 -13.31 8.46 -25.37
N LEU A 355 -13.20 9.29 -26.41
CA LEU A 355 -14.08 9.16 -27.57
C LEU A 355 -13.71 7.90 -28.38
N PRO A 356 -14.72 7.18 -28.93
CA PRO A 356 -14.52 6.11 -29.90
C PRO A 356 -13.62 6.53 -31.06
N THR A 357 -12.80 5.62 -31.56
CA THR A 357 -12.02 5.84 -32.77
C THR A 357 -12.75 5.28 -33.99
N ILE A 358 -12.57 5.94 -35.13
CA ILE A 358 -12.99 5.45 -36.44
C ILE A 358 -11.76 5.19 -37.32
N ALA A 359 -11.89 4.29 -38.28
CA ALA A 359 -10.85 3.90 -39.22
C ALA A 359 -11.41 3.84 -40.65
N LEU A 360 -10.50 3.95 -41.62
CA LEU A 360 -10.80 3.78 -43.05
C LEU A 360 -10.06 2.55 -43.57
N ALA A 361 -10.78 1.62 -44.19
CA ALA A 361 -10.19 0.37 -44.68
C ALA A 361 -9.11 0.60 -45.75
N GLN A 362 -9.23 1.68 -46.53
CA GLN A 362 -8.30 2.02 -47.62
C GLN A 362 -7.08 2.84 -47.18
N GLY A 363 -6.91 3.11 -45.88
CA GLY A 363 -5.90 4.04 -45.36
C GLY A 363 -6.38 5.49 -45.37
N THR A 364 -5.47 6.46 -45.14
CA THR A 364 -5.83 7.87 -44.94
C THR A 364 -5.48 8.79 -46.11
N ASN A 365 -4.85 8.29 -47.17
CA ASN A 365 -4.50 9.08 -48.37
C ASN A 365 -5.48 8.74 -49.50
N ILE A 366 -6.51 9.56 -49.69
CA ILE A 366 -7.68 9.23 -50.51
C ILE A 366 -8.01 10.39 -51.44
N ALA A 367 -8.24 10.08 -52.73
CA ALA A 367 -8.64 11.08 -53.71
C ALA A 367 -10.06 11.61 -53.44
N ALA A 368 -10.27 12.91 -53.63
CA ALA A 368 -11.60 13.53 -53.56
C ALA A 368 -12.57 12.82 -54.54
N GLY A 369 -13.85 12.69 -54.15
CA GLY A 369 -14.85 11.94 -54.92
C GLY A 369 -14.81 10.42 -54.75
N SER A 370 -13.85 9.86 -54.01
CA SER A 370 -13.77 8.41 -53.76
C SER A 370 -14.75 7.96 -52.67
N THR A 371 -15.27 6.74 -52.81
CA THR A 371 -15.98 6.04 -51.73
C THR A 371 -14.98 5.54 -50.68
N VAL A 372 -15.26 5.81 -49.41
CA VAL A 372 -14.46 5.38 -48.26
C VAL A 372 -15.27 4.45 -47.38
N HIS A 373 -14.62 3.41 -46.86
CA HIS A 373 -15.23 2.41 -45.99
C HIS A 373 -14.90 2.76 -44.55
N VAL A 374 -15.84 3.36 -43.82
CA VAL A 374 -15.68 3.77 -42.42
C VAL A 374 -16.02 2.61 -41.51
N THR A 375 -15.14 2.31 -40.57
CA THR A 375 -15.38 1.34 -39.50
C THR A 375 -15.09 1.94 -38.13
N GLY A 376 -15.67 1.38 -37.09
CA GLY A 376 -15.48 1.84 -35.72
C GLY A 376 -16.28 1.00 -34.72
N ALA A 377 -15.98 1.16 -33.44
CA ALA A 377 -16.65 0.44 -32.35
C ALA A 377 -16.74 1.32 -31.10
N GLY A 378 -17.64 0.95 -30.18
CA GLY A 378 -17.87 1.70 -28.94
C GLY A 378 -18.94 2.79 -29.08
N PHE A 379 -19.84 2.67 -30.06
CA PHE A 379 -20.98 3.56 -30.24
C PHE A 379 -22.25 3.01 -29.59
N VAL A 380 -23.23 3.86 -29.30
CA VAL A 380 -24.53 3.44 -28.76
C VAL A 380 -25.27 2.60 -29.80
N ALA A 381 -25.60 1.36 -29.46
CA ALA A 381 -26.30 0.43 -30.33
C ALA A 381 -27.63 1.01 -30.85
N GLY A 382 -27.86 0.93 -32.17
CA GLY A 382 -29.06 1.45 -32.83
C GLY A 382 -29.12 2.98 -32.97
N ALA A 383 -28.14 3.73 -32.46
CA ALA A 383 -28.10 5.18 -32.63
C ALA A 383 -27.60 5.56 -34.03
N GLY A 384 -28.18 6.64 -34.57
CA GLY A 384 -27.77 7.25 -35.84
C GLY A 384 -26.68 8.29 -35.65
N TYR A 385 -25.73 8.34 -36.57
CA TYR A 385 -24.60 9.28 -36.58
C TYR A 385 -24.37 9.84 -37.98
N ASP A 386 -23.93 11.09 -38.03
CA ASP A 386 -23.52 11.78 -39.24
C ASP A 386 -22.02 11.62 -39.44
N VAL A 387 -21.58 11.22 -40.63
CA VAL A 387 -20.17 11.26 -41.00
C VAL A 387 -19.85 12.66 -41.48
N VAL A 388 -18.94 13.34 -40.80
CA VAL A 388 -18.61 14.75 -41.07
C VAL A 388 -17.15 14.88 -41.48
N VAL A 389 -16.91 15.55 -42.62
CA VAL A 389 -15.59 16.08 -42.99
C VAL A 389 -15.47 17.51 -42.44
N HIS A 390 -14.44 17.78 -41.64
CA HIS A 390 -14.14 19.11 -41.13
C HIS A 390 -13.09 19.80 -42.00
N SER A 391 -13.55 20.77 -42.79
CA SER A 391 -12.74 21.81 -43.46
C SER A 391 -13.57 23.08 -43.59
N THR A 392 -14.82 22.88 -44.04
CA THR A 392 -16.05 23.52 -43.57
C THR A 392 -16.99 22.35 -43.23
N PRO A 393 -17.58 22.25 -42.02
CA PRO A 393 -18.29 21.04 -41.59
C PRO A 393 -19.34 20.62 -42.62
N THR A 394 -19.11 19.49 -43.28
CA THR A 394 -20.00 18.95 -44.31
C THR A 394 -20.35 17.53 -43.95
N VAL A 395 -21.65 17.25 -43.82
CA VAL A 395 -22.16 15.89 -43.64
C VAL A 395 -22.04 15.16 -44.98
N ILE A 396 -21.31 14.05 -45.00
CA ILE A 396 -21.03 13.26 -46.20
C ILE A 396 -21.80 11.93 -46.23
N GLY A 397 -22.45 11.58 -45.12
CA GLY A 397 -23.40 10.49 -45.05
C GLY A 397 -23.90 10.24 -43.63
N HIS A 398 -24.79 9.27 -43.51
CA HIS A 398 -25.43 8.88 -42.26
C HIS A 398 -25.25 7.37 -42.06
N LEU A 399 -25.03 6.95 -40.81
CA LEU A 399 -24.89 5.55 -40.46
C LEU A 399 -25.61 5.25 -39.15
N THR A 400 -25.88 3.98 -38.89
CA THR A 400 -26.48 3.50 -37.64
C THR A 400 -25.57 2.46 -37.03
N ALA A 401 -25.31 2.56 -35.73
CA ALA A 401 -24.53 1.54 -35.04
C ALA A 401 -25.33 0.24 -34.91
N ALA A 402 -24.66 -0.88 -35.14
CA ALA A 402 -25.21 -2.22 -34.97
C ALA A 402 -25.51 -2.51 -33.49
N GLY A 403 -26.16 -3.65 -33.23
CA GLY A 403 -26.56 -4.06 -31.88
C GLY A 403 -25.40 -4.22 -30.89
N ASP A 404 -24.18 -4.41 -31.39
CA ASP A 404 -22.94 -4.52 -30.62
C ASP A 404 -22.17 -3.18 -30.51
N GLY A 405 -22.72 -2.09 -31.04
CA GLY A 405 -22.08 -0.77 -31.05
C GLY A 405 -20.98 -0.61 -32.11
N SER A 406 -20.84 -1.58 -33.03
CA SER A 406 -19.99 -1.44 -34.20
C SER A 406 -20.67 -0.60 -35.28
N ILE A 407 -19.88 0.08 -36.09
CA ILE A 407 -20.35 0.84 -37.25
C ILE A 407 -19.58 0.39 -38.49
N THR A 408 -20.28 0.32 -39.62
CA THR A 408 -19.66 0.09 -40.93
C THR A 408 -20.50 0.82 -41.97
N ALA A 409 -19.88 1.68 -42.76
CA ALA A 409 -20.59 2.45 -43.79
C ALA A 409 -19.69 2.85 -44.95
N ASP A 410 -20.30 2.92 -46.13
CA ASP A 410 -19.69 3.42 -47.36
C ASP A 410 -20.16 4.84 -47.58
N VAL A 411 -19.21 5.78 -47.61
CA VAL A 411 -19.50 7.21 -47.75
C VAL A 411 -18.60 7.81 -48.82
N MET A 412 -19.13 8.70 -49.64
CA MET A 412 -18.35 9.33 -50.71
C MET A 412 -17.76 10.64 -50.22
N LEU A 413 -16.44 10.82 -50.36
CA LEU A 413 -15.81 12.10 -50.09
C LEU A 413 -16.29 13.14 -51.13
N PRO A 414 -16.58 14.39 -50.74
CA PRO A 414 -16.98 15.42 -51.69
C PRO A 414 -15.93 15.60 -52.80
N ALA A 415 -16.37 15.62 -54.06
CA ALA A 415 -15.47 15.89 -55.20
C ALA A 415 -14.88 17.32 -55.16
N SER A 416 -15.53 18.24 -54.43
CA SER A 416 -15.10 19.61 -54.21
C SER A 416 -14.08 19.76 -53.07
N LEU A 417 -13.65 18.67 -52.43
CA LEU A 417 -12.71 18.74 -51.31
C LEU A 417 -11.34 19.20 -51.83
N ALA A 418 -10.79 20.25 -51.22
CA ALA A 418 -9.50 20.80 -51.63
C ALA A 418 -8.36 19.80 -51.37
N THR A 419 -7.25 19.95 -52.08
CA THR A 419 -6.01 19.21 -51.79
C THR A 419 -5.47 19.61 -50.41
N GLY A 420 -5.13 18.63 -49.56
CA GLY A 420 -4.54 18.90 -48.25
C GLY A 420 -4.99 17.94 -47.15
N ALA A 421 -4.76 18.36 -45.90
CA ALA A 421 -5.16 17.61 -44.71
C ALA A 421 -6.57 18.04 -44.25
N HIS A 422 -7.39 17.04 -43.94
CA HIS A 422 -8.77 17.16 -43.47
C HIS A 422 -8.96 16.25 -42.26
N THR A 423 -10.06 16.44 -41.52
CA THR A 423 -10.43 15.52 -40.44
C THR A 423 -11.82 14.95 -40.70
N LEU A 424 -11.96 13.67 -40.38
CA LEU A 424 -13.21 12.93 -40.43
C LEU A 424 -13.62 12.59 -38.99
N PHE A 425 -14.88 12.79 -38.64
CA PHE A 425 -15.40 12.38 -37.35
C PHE A 425 -16.89 12.05 -37.47
N LEU A 426 -17.44 11.40 -36.44
CA LEU A 426 -18.87 11.17 -36.34
C LEU A 426 -19.52 12.21 -35.44
N ALA A 427 -20.67 12.71 -35.85
CA ALA A 427 -21.49 13.61 -35.07
C ALA A 427 -22.81 12.97 -34.64
N ASP A 428 -23.29 13.33 -33.45
CA ASP A 428 -24.64 12.99 -32.99
C ASP A 428 -25.72 13.82 -33.72
N ALA A 429 -27.00 13.57 -33.41
CA ALA A 429 -28.13 14.32 -33.99
C ALA A 429 -28.12 15.83 -33.67
N ASN A 430 -27.33 16.27 -32.69
CA ASN A 430 -27.15 17.68 -32.33
C ASN A 430 -25.92 18.31 -33.00
N GLY A 431 -25.16 17.52 -33.78
CA GLY A 431 -23.93 17.97 -34.45
C GLY A 431 -22.67 17.91 -33.57
N ASN A 432 -22.72 17.30 -32.39
CA ASN A 432 -21.56 17.18 -31.51
C ASN A 432 -20.65 16.05 -31.96
N ALA A 433 -19.33 16.28 -31.97
CA ALA A 433 -18.36 15.23 -32.30
C ALA A 433 -18.34 14.13 -31.21
N VAL A 434 -18.69 12.91 -31.60
CA VAL A 434 -18.78 11.72 -30.73
C VAL A 434 -17.77 10.63 -31.11
N SER A 435 -16.82 10.94 -31.98
CA SER A 435 -15.62 10.14 -32.22
C SER A 435 -14.37 11.01 -32.17
N ALA A 436 -13.23 10.38 -31.89
CA ALA A 436 -11.94 11.01 -32.11
C ALA A 436 -11.80 11.42 -33.60
N PRO A 437 -11.20 12.58 -33.88
CA PRO A 437 -10.98 13.03 -35.25
C PRO A 437 -9.94 12.14 -35.94
N LEU A 438 -10.28 11.65 -37.13
CA LEU A 438 -9.39 10.87 -38.00
C LEU A 438 -8.82 11.78 -39.10
N SER A 439 -7.50 11.88 -39.17
CA SER A 439 -6.84 12.66 -40.23
C SER A 439 -6.93 11.95 -41.59
N VAL A 440 -7.32 12.69 -42.62
CA VAL A 440 -7.40 12.25 -44.02
C VAL A 440 -6.64 13.24 -44.90
N THR A 441 -5.85 12.75 -45.85
CA THR A 441 -5.09 13.57 -46.79
C THR A 441 -5.64 13.36 -48.20
N VAL A 442 -6.01 14.46 -48.86
CA VAL A 442 -6.36 14.47 -50.29
C VAL A 442 -5.11 14.81 -51.10
N PRO A 443 -4.58 13.89 -51.93
CA PRO A 443 -3.39 14.14 -52.73
C PRO A 443 -3.69 15.07 -53.91
N ALA A 444 -2.68 15.80 -54.36
CA ALA A 444 -2.81 16.62 -55.56
C ALA A 444 -3.10 15.73 -56.79
N ALA A 445 -4.03 16.15 -57.64
CA ALA A 445 -4.33 15.45 -58.87
C ALA A 445 -3.04 15.32 -59.72
N THR A 446 -2.64 14.09 -60.01
CA THR A 446 -1.56 13.83 -60.95
C THR A 446 -2.03 14.20 -62.35
N ALA A 447 -1.45 15.25 -62.93
CA ALA A 447 -1.70 15.59 -64.32
C ALA A 447 -1.19 14.46 -65.22
N THR A 448 -2.11 13.68 -65.80
CA THR A 448 -1.78 12.68 -66.81
C THR A 448 -1.34 13.41 -68.08
N ALA A 449 -0.04 13.43 -68.37
CA ALA A 449 0.46 13.96 -69.63
C ALA A 449 -0.04 13.08 -70.78
N ALA A 450 -0.97 13.60 -71.59
CA ALA A 450 -1.42 12.98 -72.81
C ALA A 450 -0.27 12.95 -73.83
N SER A 451 0.02 11.75 -74.36
CA SER A 451 0.96 11.54 -75.45
C SER A 451 0.38 12.02 -76.78
N THR A 452 1.01 13.00 -77.42
CA THR A 452 0.84 13.25 -78.87
C THR A 452 2.20 13.32 -79.55
N GLY A 453 2.27 12.64 -80.70
CA GLY A 453 3.47 12.22 -81.39
C GLY A 453 4.31 13.29 -82.08
N SER A 454 5.42 12.78 -82.60
CA SER A 454 6.62 13.41 -83.12
C SER A 454 6.48 14.19 -84.44
N SER A 455 7.32 15.23 -84.57
CA SER A 455 8.08 15.53 -85.80
C SER A 455 9.31 16.39 -85.44
N GLY A 456 10.53 15.85 -85.56
CA GLY A 456 11.81 16.59 -85.50
C GLY A 456 12.24 17.11 -86.88
N PRO A 457 13.55 17.36 -87.16
CA PRO A 457 14.73 17.57 -86.29
C PRO A 457 15.37 18.98 -86.53
N SER A 458 16.39 19.47 -85.81
CA SER A 458 17.81 19.12 -86.04
C SER A 458 18.82 19.94 -85.19
N VAL A 459 19.83 19.23 -84.63
CA VAL A 459 21.26 19.53 -84.29
C VAL A 459 21.65 20.68 -83.30
N ALA A 460 22.68 20.59 -82.43
CA ALA A 460 23.81 19.66 -82.28
C ALA A 460 24.48 19.70 -80.86
N THR A 461 25.00 18.54 -80.42
CA THR A 461 26.28 18.22 -79.69
C THR A 461 26.82 19.15 -78.58
N GLY A 462 27.34 18.67 -77.43
CA GLY A 462 27.69 17.32 -76.95
C GLY A 462 28.63 17.42 -75.74
N GLY A 463 28.79 16.34 -74.96
CA GLY A 463 29.88 16.20 -73.97
C GLY A 463 29.53 15.43 -72.69
N THR A 464 29.66 14.10 -72.71
CA THR A 464 29.82 13.19 -71.55
C THR A 464 31.26 13.31 -71.00
N VAL A 465 31.58 12.97 -69.74
CA VAL A 465 32.02 11.61 -69.33
C VAL A 465 32.53 11.60 -67.86
N ILE A 466 31.97 10.66 -67.08
CA ILE A 466 32.57 9.67 -66.12
C ILE A 466 33.20 10.11 -64.78
N ALA A 467 32.91 9.26 -63.78
CA ALA A 467 33.21 9.30 -62.35
C ALA A 467 34.61 8.77 -61.94
N GLN A 468 35.15 9.42 -60.89
CA GLN A 468 35.96 8.96 -59.71
C GLN A 468 37.23 8.09 -59.93
N PRO A 469 38.36 8.33 -59.21
CA PRO A 469 38.43 8.16 -57.74
C PRO A 469 39.38 9.11 -56.94
N ALA A 470 39.25 9.07 -55.61
CA ALA A 470 40.14 9.60 -54.56
C ALA A 470 41.55 8.94 -54.58
N PRO A 471 42.62 9.35 -53.81
CA PRO A 471 42.64 10.16 -52.56
C PRO A 471 43.78 11.21 -52.39
N TRP A 472 43.70 11.96 -51.26
CA TRP A 472 44.64 12.76 -50.41
C TRP A 472 46.11 13.02 -50.87
N PRO A 473 46.83 14.10 -50.42
CA PRO A 473 46.88 14.57 -49.01
C PRO A 473 47.34 16.02 -48.61
N TRP A 474 47.25 16.30 -47.29
CA TRP A 474 48.09 17.12 -46.38
C TRP A 474 47.91 18.65 -46.14
N ILE A 475 47.82 18.96 -44.81
CA ILE A 475 48.29 20.13 -44.01
C ILE A 475 47.37 21.38 -43.95
N ALA A 476 47.11 22.08 -42.82
CA ALA A 476 47.21 21.87 -41.36
C ALA A 476 46.69 23.16 -40.65
N LEU A 477 46.50 23.05 -39.31
CA LEU A 477 46.40 24.11 -38.26
C LEU A 477 45.04 24.82 -38.10
N GLY A 478 44.45 24.97 -36.91
CA GLY A 478 44.81 24.65 -35.51
C GLY A 478 43.58 24.95 -34.62
N GLY A 479 43.27 24.14 -33.59
CA GLY A 479 43.48 24.43 -32.14
C GLY A 479 42.34 25.31 -31.57
N LEU A 480 41.61 25.04 -30.49
CA LEU A 480 41.76 24.37 -29.18
C LEU A 480 40.31 24.00 -28.74
N GLY A 481 39.98 23.03 -27.89
CA GLY A 481 40.69 22.36 -26.81
C GLY A 481 39.72 22.26 -25.61
N LEU A 482 39.11 21.09 -25.40
CA LEU A 482 38.26 20.79 -24.24
C LEU A 482 38.59 19.40 -23.73
N VAL A 483 38.28 19.19 -22.45
CA VAL A 483 38.24 17.94 -21.66
C VAL A 483 39.53 17.56 -20.93
N LEU A 484 39.43 17.46 -19.59
CA LEU A 484 39.56 16.25 -18.76
C LEU A 484 39.89 16.65 -17.30
N LEU A 485 38.96 16.43 -16.36
CA LEU A 485 38.67 15.23 -15.56
C LEU A 485 39.46 15.21 -14.24
N ALA A 486 38.69 14.96 -13.18
CA ALA A 486 39.03 15.01 -11.77
C ALA A 486 39.96 13.87 -11.32
N LEU A 487 40.79 14.16 -10.32
CA LEU A 487 41.35 13.16 -9.42
C LEU A 487 41.66 13.75 -8.03
N VAL A 488 41.35 12.93 -7.04
CA VAL A 488 41.36 13.11 -5.58
C VAL A 488 42.78 13.22 -4.99
N GLY A 489 42.97 13.99 -3.91
CA GLY A 489 44.19 13.87 -3.09
C GLY A 489 44.45 14.88 -1.96
N VAL A 490 43.81 14.71 -0.79
CA VAL A 490 44.42 14.69 0.57
C VAL A 490 45.07 15.97 1.21
N THR A 491 44.50 16.36 2.36
CA THR A 491 45.06 17.02 3.60
C THR A 491 45.40 18.51 3.66
N ARG A 492 44.80 19.24 4.64
CA ARG A 492 45.41 19.57 5.96
C ARG A 492 44.50 20.44 6.86
N ARG A 493 44.65 20.21 8.18
CA ARG A 493 44.13 20.93 9.36
C ARG A 493 44.36 22.46 9.35
N ALA A 494 43.42 23.25 9.89
CA ALA A 494 43.49 23.86 11.25
C ALA A 494 42.61 25.12 11.47
N ARG A 495 41.82 25.09 12.57
CA ARG A 495 41.51 26.14 13.57
C ARG A 495 40.79 27.47 13.20
N SER A 496 39.61 27.66 13.81
CA SER A 496 39.21 28.77 14.73
C SER A 496 37.83 28.36 15.32
N ARG A 497 37.54 28.25 16.64
CA ARG A 497 37.55 29.13 17.83
C ARG A 497 36.83 30.47 17.63
N PHE A 498 35.63 30.58 18.23
CA PHE A 498 35.01 31.66 19.03
C PHE A 498 33.46 31.51 18.92
N GLY A 499 32.63 31.61 19.96
CA GLY A 499 32.85 31.88 21.37
C GLY A 499 31.53 31.86 22.16
N ARG A 500 31.69 31.62 23.46
CA ARG A 500 30.86 31.90 24.64
C ARG A 500 29.44 31.31 24.74
#